data_AF-A0A2A3TVA7-F1
#
_entry.id   AF-A0A2A3TVA7-F1
#
_cell.length_a   1.000
_cell.length_b   1.000
_cell.length_c   1.000
_cell.angle_alpha   90.00
_cell.angle_beta   90.00
_cell.angle_gamma   90.00
#
_symmetry.space_group_name_H-M   'P 1'
#
loop_
_entity.id
_entity.type
_entity.pdbx_description
1 polymer ?
#
loop_
_entity_poly.entity_id
_entity_poly.type
_entity_poly.pdbx_seq_one_letter_code
_entity_poly.pdbx_strand_id
1 'polypeptide(L)'
;MAHITLSPAEFLTPQRLAKLSSNQQDYAATILADVLRVRQAVGLTGDWTPQQVAATLAALPTMVDQSHRYYVAVVPVLTAYFRAQALPNEAALLQALKAARTALVAPHETTDQEQAAYETVVAQVDTWVQTMTQQPEVQNLSSADQQRFATIIHTVAELLITGKGLQPSEWTVTTLSEIMFGPFTHLLDDSERVPELFHLVPFALTALFTYLADHQLLPAATELQAWVRNQHTALTTMYDPKLEHFFEELTAAMQQQGIDTRDRQAVDAFTQDYLRAHPTTSRALFMTDHQLTQPHPAKQLKFSQKKRRKRRRK
;
A
#
# COMPACT_ATOMS: atom_id res chain seq x y z
N MET A 1 29.37 24.03 24.13
CA MET A 1 29.57 23.14 22.96
C MET A 1 28.66 23.66 21.86
N ALA A 2 29.17 23.87 20.64
CA ALA A 2 28.34 24.32 19.53
C ALA A 2 27.30 23.23 19.21
N HIS A 3 26.02 23.59 19.24
CA HIS A 3 24.94 22.68 18.86
C HIS A 3 25.03 22.43 17.36
N ILE A 4 25.16 21.17 16.96
CA ILE A 4 25.17 20.78 15.54
C ILE A 4 23.70 20.60 15.13
N THR A 5 23.10 21.65 14.59
CA THR A 5 21.81 21.55 13.89
C THR A 5 22.02 20.76 12.60
N LEU A 6 21.52 19.52 12.57
CA LEU A 6 21.56 18.68 11.38
C LEU A 6 20.58 19.19 10.32
N SER A 7 21.08 19.38 9.11
CA SER A 7 20.24 19.57 7.93
C SER A 7 19.45 18.28 7.60
N PRO A 8 18.34 18.38 6.83
CA PRO A 8 17.64 17.20 6.32
C PRO A 8 18.57 16.23 5.58
N ALA A 9 19.50 16.74 4.76
CA ALA A 9 20.44 15.91 4.01
C ALA A 9 21.36 15.08 4.94
N GLU A 10 21.79 15.65 6.07
CA GLU A 10 22.62 14.94 7.06
C GLU A 10 21.79 13.96 7.93
N PHE A 11 20.47 14.15 7.99
CA PHE A 11 19.56 13.19 8.63
C PHE A 11 19.23 12.01 7.72
N LEU A 12 19.00 12.24 6.42
CA LEU A 12 18.58 11.25 5.42
C LEU A 12 19.71 10.30 4.97
N THR A 13 20.57 9.89 5.90
CA THR A 13 21.61 8.89 5.63
C THR A 13 21.05 7.47 5.75
N PRO A 14 21.57 6.48 5.00
CA PRO A 14 21.08 5.10 5.05
C PRO A 14 21.04 4.51 6.47
N GLN A 15 22.01 4.87 7.32
CA GLN A 15 22.13 4.38 8.69
C GLN A 15 21.02 4.93 9.62
N ARG A 16 20.52 6.14 9.37
CA ARG A 16 19.45 6.78 10.15
C ARG A 16 18.09 6.39 9.63
N LEU A 17 17.94 6.31 8.30
CA LEU A 17 16.73 5.82 7.65
C LEU A 17 16.43 4.36 8.03
N ALA A 18 17.44 3.50 8.16
CA ALA A 18 17.26 2.11 8.58
C ALA A 18 16.64 1.94 9.98
N LYS A 19 16.56 3.01 10.78
CA LYS A 19 15.89 3.01 12.10
C LYS A 19 14.41 3.41 12.04
N LEU A 20 13.93 3.81 10.86
CA LEU A 20 12.55 4.19 10.60
C LEU A 20 11.80 2.99 9.97
N SER A 21 10.48 2.94 10.14
CA SER A 21 9.63 1.98 9.40
C SER A 21 9.73 2.22 7.89
N SER A 22 9.35 1.25 7.05
CA SER A 22 9.33 1.43 5.59
C SER A 22 8.51 2.65 5.18
N ASN A 23 7.30 2.80 5.74
CA ASN A 23 6.43 3.95 5.45
C ASN A 23 7.11 5.30 5.81
N GLN A 24 7.81 5.35 6.95
CA GLN A 24 8.56 6.54 7.35
C GLN A 24 9.78 6.78 6.45
N GLN A 25 10.47 5.74 5.99
CA GLN A 25 11.59 5.87 5.06
C GLN A 25 11.14 6.44 3.72
N ASP A 26 10.03 5.93 3.19
CA ASP A 26 9.45 6.32 1.90
C ASP A 26 9.11 7.82 1.89
N TYR A 27 8.54 8.32 2.99
CA TYR A 27 8.13 9.71 3.10
C TYR A 27 9.16 10.63 3.77
N ALA A 28 10.26 10.11 4.35
CA ALA A 28 11.17 10.91 5.17
C ALA A 28 11.73 12.14 4.45
N ALA A 29 12.16 11.97 3.20
CA ALA A 29 12.72 13.08 2.41
C ALA A 29 11.65 14.14 2.10
N THR A 30 10.49 13.70 1.61
CA THR A 30 9.35 14.56 1.27
C THR A 30 8.83 15.31 2.49
N ILE A 31 8.64 14.62 3.62
CA ILE A 31 8.18 15.22 4.89
C ILE A 31 9.13 16.32 5.33
N LEU A 32 10.45 16.08 5.35
CA LEU A 32 11.39 17.10 5.82
C LEU A 32 11.45 18.30 4.87
N ALA A 33 11.35 18.08 3.56
CA ALA A 33 11.29 19.16 2.59
C ALA A 33 10.01 20.00 2.75
N ASP A 34 8.86 19.35 2.84
CA ASP A 34 7.56 20.00 2.95
C ASP A 34 7.38 20.73 4.28
N VAL A 35 7.78 20.13 5.40
CA VAL A 35 7.72 20.77 6.71
C VAL A 35 8.59 22.03 6.76
N LEU A 36 9.79 22.00 6.18
CA LEU A 36 10.64 23.20 6.11
C LEU A 36 10.07 24.27 5.17
N ARG A 37 9.53 23.86 4.02
CA ARG A 37 8.88 24.76 3.07
C ARG A 37 7.66 25.43 3.70
N VAL A 38 6.79 24.67 4.37
CA VAL A 38 5.61 25.19 5.05
C VAL A 38 6.02 26.13 6.17
N ARG A 39 6.99 25.75 7.00
CA ARG A 39 7.54 26.61 8.07
C ARG A 39 8.00 27.95 7.53
N GLN A 40 8.73 27.96 6.42
CA GLN A 40 9.18 29.18 5.76
C GLN A 40 8.02 29.99 5.20
N ALA A 41 7.04 29.34 4.57
CA ALA A 41 5.89 29.99 3.95
C ALA A 41 4.96 30.67 4.97
N VAL A 42 4.84 30.12 6.19
CA VAL A 42 4.12 30.75 7.31
C VAL A 42 4.98 31.74 8.12
N GLY A 43 6.18 32.09 7.62
CA GLY A 43 7.04 33.12 8.19
C GLY A 43 7.75 32.73 9.49
N LEU A 44 7.86 31.44 9.79
CA LEU A 44 8.52 30.94 11.01
C LEU A 44 10.01 30.69 10.73
N THR A 45 10.89 31.36 11.47
CA THR A 45 12.36 31.29 11.29
C THR A 45 13.10 31.07 12.60
N GLY A 46 14.40 30.78 12.54
CA GLY A 46 15.25 30.55 13.72
C GLY A 46 15.24 29.10 14.22
N ASP A 47 15.59 28.90 15.49
CA ASP A 47 15.59 27.59 16.13
C ASP A 47 14.17 27.06 16.35
N TRP A 48 13.99 25.75 16.27
CA TRP A 48 12.69 25.12 16.50
C TRP A 48 12.17 25.41 17.90
N THR A 49 10.92 25.87 17.98
CA THR A 49 10.17 25.99 19.24
C THR A 49 8.88 25.15 19.18
N PRO A 50 8.31 24.76 20.33
CA PRO A 50 7.03 24.06 20.39
C PRO A 50 5.91 24.75 19.61
N GLN A 51 5.83 26.08 19.71
CA GLN A 51 4.84 26.88 18.99
C GLN A 51 5.06 26.83 17.47
N GLN A 52 6.32 26.86 17.02
CA GLN A 52 6.64 26.75 15.60
C GLN A 52 6.30 25.37 15.04
N VAL A 53 6.55 24.31 15.80
CA VAL A 53 6.14 22.94 15.44
C VAL A 53 4.63 22.89 15.26
N ALA A 54 3.87 23.33 16.27
CA ALA A 54 2.41 23.31 16.21
C ALA A 54 1.84 24.11 15.03
N ALA A 55 2.33 25.33 14.81
CA ALA A 55 1.87 26.19 13.71
C ALA A 55 2.24 25.63 12.33
N THR A 56 3.44 25.09 12.17
CA THR A 56 3.88 24.46 10.91
C THR A 56 3.01 23.25 10.59
N LEU A 57 2.74 22.40 11.58
CA LEU A 57 1.95 21.19 11.38
C LEU A 57 0.46 21.47 11.20
N ALA A 58 -0.08 22.53 11.80
CA ALA A 58 -1.45 22.97 11.53
C ALA A 58 -1.63 23.49 10.09
N ALA A 59 -0.59 24.13 9.53
CA ALA A 59 -0.62 24.63 8.16
C ALA A 59 -0.35 23.53 7.11
N LEU A 60 0.38 22.47 7.46
CA LEU A 60 0.83 21.43 6.54
C LEU A 60 -0.29 20.84 5.66
N PRO A 61 -1.47 20.43 6.19
CA PRO A 61 -2.53 19.85 5.37
C PRO A 61 -3.20 20.84 4.39
N THR A 62 -3.04 22.15 4.62
CA THR A 62 -3.60 23.18 3.74
C THR A 62 -2.66 23.58 2.60
N MET A 63 -1.40 23.15 2.66
CA MET A 63 -0.32 23.60 1.77
C MET A 63 0.36 22.48 0.99
N VAL A 64 -0.01 21.24 1.29
CA VAL A 64 0.51 20.02 0.67
C VAL A 64 -0.65 19.06 0.53
N ASP A 65 -0.79 18.49 -0.66
CA ASP A 65 -1.76 17.44 -0.98
C ASP A 65 -1.00 16.12 -1.04
N GLN A 66 -1.20 15.26 -0.03
CA GLN A 66 -0.48 13.99 0.14
C GLN A 66 -1.44 12.91 0.66
N SER A 67 -1.03 11.65 0.55
CA SER A 67 -1.82 10.52 1.04
C SER A 67 -1.90 10.49 2.58
N HIS A 68 -2.87 9.75 3.12
CA HIS A 68 -2.99 9.57 4.56
C HIS A 68 -1.71 8.97 5.18
N ARG A 69 -1.06 8.02 4.47
CA ARG A 69 0.20 7.37 4.89
C ARG A 69 1.34 8.37 5.08
N TYR A 70 1.37 9.43 4.28
CA TYR A 70 2.31 10.54 4.47
C TYR A 70 2.05 11.24 5.82
N TYR A 71 0.81 11.67 6.09
CA TYR A 71 0.48 12.39 7.33
C TYR A 71 0.70 11.54 8.59
N VAL A 72 0.47 10.22 8.49
CA VAL A 72 0.81 9.24 9.54
C VAL A 72 2.32 9.21 9.80
N ALA A 73 3.14 9.30 8.75
CA ALA A 73 4.60 9.28 8.85
C ALA A 73 5.21 10.61 9.34
N VAL A 74 4.49 11.74 9.25
CA VAL A 74 5.00 13.08 9.63
C VAL A 74 5.53 13.11 11.07
N VAL A 75 4.73 12.69 12.05
CA VAL A 75 5.11 12.78 13.47
C VAL A 75 6.29 11.85 13.82
N PRO A 76 6.30 10.57 13.42
CA PRO A 76 7.45 9.69 13.65
C PRO A 76 8.74 10.16 12.96
N VAL A 77 8.67 10.62 11.71
CA VAL A 77 9.85 11.14 10.98
C VAL A 77 10.41 12.38 11.68
N LEU A 78 9.56 13.34 12.05
CA LEU A 78 10.00 14.53 12.77
C LEU A 78 10.52 14.21 14.18
N THR A 79 9.94 13.22 14.85
CA THR A 79 10.43 12.73 16.15
C THR A 79 11.86 12.20 16.02
N ALA A 80 12.12 11.37 15.02
CA ALA A 80 13.46 10.85 14.76
C ALA A 80 14.43 11.96 14.35
N TYR A 81 13.97 12.93 13.55
CA TYR A 81 14.78 14.08 13.14
C TYR A 81 15.18 14.97 14.31
N PHE A 82 14.26 15.31 15.22
CA PHE A 82 14.58 16.12 16.41
C PHE A 82 15.45 15.38 17.42
N ARG A 83 15.24 14.07 17.61
CA ARG A 83 16.14 13.23 18.43
C ARG A 83 17.55 13.20 17.87
N ALA A 84 17.70 13.13 16.55
CA ALA A 84 19.01 13.14 15.91
C ALA A 84 19.74 14.48 16.10
N GLN A 85 19.02 15.60 16.20
CA GLN A 85 19.57 16.93 16.42
C GLN A 85 20.02 17.18 17.87
N ALA A 86 19.56 16.38 18.84
CA ALA A 86 19.90 16.54 20.27
C ALA A 86 19.72 17.98 20.77
N LEU A 87 18.58 18.60 20.43
CA LEU A 87 18.27 19.98 20.78
C LEU A 87 18.01 20.13 22.29
N PRO A 88 18.38 21.27 22.91
CA PRO A 88 18.21 21.47 24.36
C PRO A 88 16.73 21.47 24.80
N ASN A 89 15.81 21.76 23.88
CA ASN A 89 14.36 21.75 24.10
C ASN A 89 13.66 20.53 23.49
N GLU A 90 14.40 19.44 23.18
CA GLU A 90 13.87 18.24 22.52
C GLU A 90 12.56 17.75 23.15
N ALA A 91 12.52 17.58 24.48
CA ALA A 91 11.34 17.07 25.17
C ALA A 91 10.09 17.91 24.89
N ALA A 92 10.23 19.24 24.85
CA ALA A 92 9.13 20.16 24.54
C ALA A 92 8.73 20.10 23.06
N LEU A 93 9.69 19.90 22.15
CA LEU A 93 9.42 19.70 20.73
C LEU A 93 8.69 18.39 20.45
N LEU A 94 9.10 17.29 21.10
CA LEU A 94 8.42 15.99 20.98
C LEU A 94 7.00 16.04 21.55
N GLN A 95 6.79 16.77 22.64
CA GLN A 95 5.45 16.98 23.18
C GLN A 95 4.56 17.79 22.21
N ALA A 96 5.12 18.83 21.58
CA ALA A 96 4.41 19.62 20.57
C ALA A 96 4.07 18.79 19.31
N LEU A 97 4.99 17.94 18.84
CA LEU A 97 4.73 17.00 17.75
C LEU A 97 3.57 16.06 18.09
N LYS A 98 3.59 15.50 19.31
CA LYS A 98 2.53 14.60 19.78
C LYS A 98 1.17 15.32 19.84
N ALA A 99 1.14 16.56 20.33
CA ALA A 99 -0.08 17.36 20.43
C ALA A 99 -0.61 17.82 19.06
N ALA A 100 0.27 18.12 18.11
CA ALA A 100 -0.10 18.54 16.76
C ALA A 100 -0.60 17.39 15.87
N ARG A 101 -0.47 16.15 16.34
CA ARG A 101 -0.83 14.94 15.59
C ARG A 101 -2.31 14.91 15.21
N THR A 102 -3.20 15.27 16.13
CA THR A 102 -4.64 15.27 15.89
C THR A 102 -5.01 16.26 14.77
N ALA A 103 -4.35 17.43 14.73
CA ALA A 103 -4.61 18.46 13.72
C ALA A 103 -4.08 18.10 12.32
N LEU A 104 -3.02 17.28 12.23
CA LEU A 104 -2.47 16.80 10.96
C LEU A 104 -3.37 15.79 10.26
N VAL A 105 -4.13 15.03 11.04
CA VAL A 105 -4.92 13.89 10.56
C VAL A 105 -6.43 14.21 10.54
N ALA A 106 -6.84 15.31 11.18
CA ALA A 106 -8.22 15.79 11.24
C ALA A 106 -8.97 15.99 9.88
N PRO A 107 -8.33 16.21 8.72
CA PRO A 107 -9.06 16.21 7.45
C PRO A 107 -9.63 14.83 7.04
N HIS A 108 -9.31 13.77 7.79
CA HIS A 108 -9.73 12.38 7.52
C HIS A 108 -10.42 11.77 8.76
N GLU A 109 -11.53 12.37 9.20
CA GLU A 109 -12.25 12.04 10.44
C GLU A 109 -12.35 10.53 10.75
N THR A 110 -11.69 10.12 11.83
CA THR A 110 -12.10 9.05 12.75
C THR A 110 -11.71 9.47 14.17
N THR A 111 -12.49 9.07 15.16
CA THR A 111 -12.39 9.57 16.55
C THR A 111 -11.07 9.18 17.23
N ASP A 112 -10.63 9.94 18.25
CA ASP A 112 -9.38 9.70 19.01
C ASP A 112 -9.18 8.24 19.49
N GLN A 113 -10.27 7.49 19.72
CA GLN A 113 -10.27 6.07 20.07
C GLN A 113 -10.00 5.15 18.86
N GLU A 114 -10.59 5.43 17.70
CA GLU A 114 -10.33 4.71 16.45
C GLU A 114 -8.89 4.97 15.97
N GLN A 115 -8.36 6.17 16.23
CA GLN A 115 -7.00 6.53 15.88
C GLN A 115 -5.94 5.84 16.77
N ALA A 116 -6.17 5.72 18.08
CA ALA A 116 -5.29 4.94 18.96
C ALA A 116 -5.34 3.43 18.65
N ALA A 117 -6.52 2.92 18.28
CA ALA A 117 -6.68 1.54 17.79
C ALA A 117 -5.91 1.34 16.48
N TYR A 118 -6.05 2.26 15.52
CA TYR A 118 -5.33 2.22 14.25
C TYR A 118 -3.81 2.27 14.41
N GLU A 119 -3.27 3.11 15.29
CA GLU A 119 -1.83 3.17 15.55
C GLU A 119 -1.27 1.88 16.16
N THR A 120 -2.08 1.23 17.01
CA THR A 120 -1.74 -0.09 17.56
C THR A 120 -1.70 -1.13 16.44
N VAL A 121 -2.64 -1.06 15.50
CA VAL A 121 -2.68 -1.92 14.32
C VAL A 121 -1.48 -1.69 13.41
N VAL A 122 -1.14 -0.43 13.09
CA VAL A 122 0.03 -0.10 12.26
C VAL A 122 1.32 -0.63 12.91
N ALA A 123 1.53 -0.38 14.21
CA ALA A 123 2.72 -0.87 14.90
C ALA A 123 2.79 -2.42 14.95
N GLN A 124 1.64 -3.07 15.11
CA GLN A 124 1.53 -4.52 15.06
C GLN A 124 1.88 -5.05 13.67
N VAL A 125 1.33 -4.46 12.61
CA VAL A 125 1.58 -4.86 11.22
C VAL A 125 3.02 -4.58 10.81
N ASP A 126 3.60 -3.47 11.24
CA ASP A 126 5.02 -3.15 11.05
C ASP A 126 5.93 -4.26 11.63
N THR A 127 5.57 -4.78 12.80
CA THR A 127 6.31 -5.89 13.44
C THR A 127 6.21 -7.18 12.61
N TRP A 128 5.02 -7.46 12.04
CA TRP A 128 4.83 -8.59 11.15
C TRP A 128 5.68 -8.46 9.90
N VAL A 129 5.60 -7.31 9.22
CA VAL A 129 6.37 -7.01 8.01
C VAL A 129 7.87 -7.08 8.30
N GLN A 130 8.34 -6.48 9.40
CA GLN A 130 9.76 -6.56 9.78
C GLN A 130 10.21 -8.01 10.00
N THR A 131 9.38 -8.86 10.58
CA THR A 131 9.72 -10.28 10.78
C THR A 131 9.72 -11.04 9.44
N MET A 132 8.71 -10.81 8.59
CA MET A 132 8.62 -11.46 7.29
C MET A 132 9.73 -11.02 6.33
N THR A 133 10.14 -9.75 6.36
CA THR A 133 11.27 -9.26 5.55
C THR A 133 12.62 -9.88 5.94
N GLN A 134 12.71 -10.55 7.09
CA GLN A 134 13.89 -11.35 7.44
C GLN A 134 13.86 -12.79 6.89
N GLN A 135 12.73 -13.23 6.32
CA GLN A 135 12.65 -14.56 5.70
C GLN A 135 13.45 -14.58 4.39
N PRO A 136 14.16 -15.68 4.07
CA PRO A 136 14.99 -15.75 2.87
C PRO A 136 14.23 -15.44 1.58
N GLU A 137 12.97 -15.87 1.48
CA GLU A 137 12.13 -15.68 0.31
C GLU A 137 11.82 -14.19 0.06
N VAL A 138 11.66 -13.40 1.12
CA VAL A 138 11.41 -11.95 1.04
C VAL A 138 12.73 -11.18 0.89
N GLN A 139 13.81 -11.60 1.55
CA GLN A 139 15.13 -10.98 1.38
C GLN A 139 15.68 -11.09 -0.05
N ASN A 140 15.31 -12.16 -0.77
CA ASN A 140 15.72 -12.38 -2.15
C ASN A 140 14.98 -11.46 -3.15
N LEU A 141 13.93 -10.77 -2.72
CA LEU A 141 13.24 -9.79 -3.55
C LEU A 141 14.10 -8.54 -3.77
N SER A 142 13.87 -7.85 -4.89
CA SER A 142 14.43 -6.51 -5.11
C SER A 142 13.92 -5.52 -4.05
N SER A 143 14.63 -4.42 -3.80
CA SER A 143 14.16 -3.41 -2.83
C SER A 143 12.77 -2.86 -3.18
N ALA A 144 12.48 -2.68 -4.47
CA ALA A 144 11.15 -2.26 -4.93
C ALA A 144 10.08 -3.32 -4.65
N ASP A 145 10.40 -4.60 -4.82
CA ASP A 145 9.46 -5.70 -4.54
C ASP A 145 9.27 -5.94 -3.04
N GLN A 146 10.28 -5.69 -2.22
CA GLN A 146 10.14 -5.68 -0.75
C GLN A 146 9.19 -4.56 -0.29
N GLN A 147 9.27 -3.38 -0.91
CA GLN A 147 8.36 -2.27 -0.63
C GLN A 147 6.92 -2.61 -1.05
N ARG A 148 6.73 -3.19 -2.24
CA ARG A 148 5.41 -3.66 -2.70
C ARG A 148 4.85 -4.75 -1.79
N PHE A 149 5.68 -5.71 -1.37
CA PHE A 149 5.32 -6.73 -0.40
C PHE A 149 4.80 -6.11 0.91
N ALA A 150 5.54 -5.14 1.46
CA ALA A 150 5.12 -4.42 2.67
C ALA A 150 3.79 -3.66 2.45
N THR A 151 3.65 -3.01 1.29
CA THR A 151 2.43 -2.26 0.92
C THR A 151 1.21 -3.16 0.90
N ILE A 152 1.28 -4.30 0.22
CA ILE A 152 0.18 -5.28 0.15
C ILE A 152 -0.26 -5.71 1.56
N ILE A 153 0.70 -6.03 2.43
CA ILE A 153 0.39 -6.49 3.79
C ILE A 153 -0.25 -5.39 4.63
N HIS A 154 0.23 -4.16 4.53
CA HIS A 154 -0.36 -3.02 5.22
C HIS A 154 -1.79 -2.77 4.75
N THR A 155 -2.02 -2.69 3.44
CA THR A 155 -3.36 -2.43 2.88
C THR A 155 -4.36 -3.52 3.27
N VAL A 156 -3.95 -4.80 3.24
CA VAL A 156 -4.82 -5.92 3.63
C VAL A 156 -5.16 -5.87 5.12
N ALA A 157 -4.16 -5.67 5.97
CA ALA A 157 -4.36 -5.60 7.41
C ALA A 157 -5.21 -4.38 7.81
N GLU A 158 -5.01 -3.24 7.16
CA GLU A 158 -5.82 -2.04 7.33
C GLU A 158 -7.28 -2.29 6.96
N LEU A 159 -7.54 -2.91 5.80
CA LEU A 159 -8.91 -3.20 5.37
C LEU A 159 -9.65 -4.17 6.29
N LEU A 160 -8.96 -5.18 6.83
CA LEU A 160 -9.58 -6.15 7.72
C LEU A 160 -9.72 -5.62 9.14
N ILE A 161 -8.66 -5.06 9.71
CA ILE A 161 -8.65 -4.68 11.13
C ILE A 161 -9.32 -3.33 11.34
N THR A 162 -9.01 -2.35 10.50
CA THR A 162 -9.60 -1.01 10.63
C THR A 162 -10.89 -0.92 9.83
N GLY A 163 -10.86 -1.31 8.55
CA GLY A 163 -12.01 -1.20 7.65
C GLY A 163 -13.20 -2.08 8.04
N LYS A 164 -12.94 -3.28 8.57
CA LYS A 164 -13.98 -4.23 9.01
C LYS A 164 -14.01 -4.47 10.52
N GLY A 165 -13.08 -3.93 11.29
CA GLY A 165 -13.02 -4.14 12.74
C GLY A 165 -12.61 -5.56 13.16
N LEU A 166 -12.02 -6.36 12.26
CA LEU A 166 -11.79 -7.78 12.45
C LEU A 166 -10.36 -8.10 12.87
N GLN A 167 -10.20 -8.85 13.94
CA GLN A 167 -8.89 -9.38 14.33
C GLN A 167 -8.50 -10.60 13.47
N PRO A 168 -7.20 -10.95 13.37
CA PRO A 168 -6.74 -12.11 12.61
C PRO A 168 -7.51 -13.41 12.89
N SER A 169 -7.96 -13.62 14.12
CA SER A 169 -8.75 -14.79 14.51
C SER A 169 -10.11 -14.88 13.82
N GLU A 170 -10.62 -13.77 13.30
CA GLU A 170 -11.93 -13.61 12.68
C GLU A 170 -11.85 -13.52 11.15
N TRP A 171 -10.63 -13.56 10.58
CA TRP A 171 -10.45 -13.46 9.14
C TRP A 171 -10.93 -14.75 8.45
N THR A 172 -11.80 -14.57 7.46
CA THR A 172 -12.39 -15.66 6.66
C THR A 172 -12.13 -15.46 5.18
N VAL A 173 -12.33 -16.52 4.39
CA VAL A 173 -12.29 -16.45 2.92
C VAL A 173 -13.24 -15.39 2.39
N THR A 174 -14.44 -15.27 2.97
CA THR A 174 -15.44 -14.29 2.57
C THR A 174 -14.93 -12.86 2.78
N THR A 175 -14.42 -12.56 3.99
CA THR A 175 -13.94 -11.20 4.31
C THR A 175 -12.71 -10.83 3.49
N LEU A 176 -11.80 -11.79 3.24
CA LEU A 176 -10.65 -11.58 2.37
C LEU A 176 -11.08 -11.31 0.92
N SER A 177 -11.97 -12.13 0.37
CA SER A 177 -12.46 -11.97 -1.01
C SER A 177 -13.12 -10.61 -1.22
N GLU A 178 -13.93 -10.17 -0.26
CA GLU A 178 -14.60 -8.86 -0.31
C GLU A 178 -13.61 -7.70 -0.36
N ILE A 179 -12.52 -7.75 0.42
CA ILE A 179 -11.54 -6.66 0.42
C ILE A 179 -10.67 -6.69 -0.84
N MET A 180 -10.21 -7.87 -1.26
CA MET A 180 -9.28 -8.01 -2.39
C MET A 180 -9.93 -7.62 -3.72
N PHE A 181 -11.19 -8.01 -3.93
CA PHE A 181 -11.94 -7.71 -5.15
C PHE A 181 -12.89 -6.51 -5.01
N GLY A 182 -12.68 -5.69 -3.98
CA GLY A 182 -13.42 -4.45 -3.76
C GLY A 182 -12.46 -3.31 -3.45
N PRO A 183 -12.34 -2.89 -2.18
CA PRO A 183 -11.59 -1.69 -1.79
C PRO A 183 -10.06 -1.78 -1.96
N PHE A 184 -9.45 -2.95 -2.11
CA PHE A 184 -7.99 -3.10 -2.13
C PHE A 184 -7.28 -2.20 -3.14
N THR A 185 -7.72 -2.17 -4.40
CA THR A 185 -7.11 -1.33 -5.45
C THR A 185 -7.29 0.16 -5.19
N HIS A 186 -8.39 0.55 -4.55
CA HIS A 186 -8.71 1.94 -4.25
C HIS A 186 -7.89 2.52 -3.09
N LEU A 187 -7.37 1.68 -2.20
CA LEU A 187 -6.47 2.11 -1.12
C LEU A 187 -5.00 2.23 -1.56
N LEU A 188 -4.68 1.79 -2.78
CA LEU A 188 -3.37 2.00 -3.37
C LEU A 188 -3.29 3.40 -3.99
N ASP A 189 -2.15 4.06 -3.81
CA ASP A 189 -1.84 5.29 -4.51
C ASP A 189 -1.69 5.02 -6.01
N ASP A 190 -1.92 6.03 -6.87
CA ASP A 190 -1.83 5.85 -8.33
C ASP A 190 -0.44 5.34 -8.79
N SER A 191 0.62 5.71 -8.07
CA SER A 191 1.98 5.23 -8.31
C SER A 191 2.22 3.78 -7.85
N GLU A 192 1.36 3.25 -6.97
CA GLU A 192 1.41 1.89 -6.44
C GLU A 192 0.54 0.93 -7.27
N ARG A 193 -0.43 1.45 -8.03
CA ARG A 193 -1.21 0.69 -9.01
C ARG A 193 -0.36 0.33 -10.22
N VAL A 194 0.57 -0.60 -10.03
CA VAL A 194 1.47 -1.12 -11.06
C VAL A 194 1.38 -2.65 -11.13
N PRO A 195 1.48 -3.26 -12.32
CA PRO A 195 1.35 -4.72 -12.47
C PRO A 195 2.26 -5.53 -11.55
N GLU A 196 3.47 -5.04 -11.27
CA GLU A 196 4.44 -5.69 -10.41
C GLU A 196 3.93 -5.87 -8.96
N LEU A 197 3.12 -4.93 -8.45
CA LEU A 197 2.51 -5.06 -7.12
C LEU A 197 1.49 -6.21 -7.13
N PHE A 198 0.61 -6.26 -8.13
CA PHE A 198 -0.43 -7.30 -8.23
C PHE A 198 0.16 -8.69 -8.46
N HIS A 199 1.26 -8.80 -9.20
CA HIS A 199 1.99 -10.06 -9.33
C HIS A 199 2.51 -10.60 -7.98
N LEU A 200 2.80 -9.72 -7.01
CA LEU A 200 3.27 -10.10 -5.68
C LEU A 200 2.14 -10.42 -4.69
N VAL A 201 0.89 -10.06 -4.98
CA VAL A 201 -0.24 -10.25 -4.06
C VAL A 201 -0.37 -11.68 -3.55
N PRO A 202 -0.36 -12.74 -4.41
CA PRO A 202 -0.48 -14.11 -3.92
C PRO A 202 0.67 -14.51 -2.97
N PHE A 203 1.89 -14.07 -3.28
CA PHE A 203 3.06 -14.34 -2.44
C PHE A 203 2.95 -13.62 -1.09
N ALA A 204 2.64 -12.32 -1.10
CA ALA A 204 2.50 -11.51 0.11
C ALA A 204 1.41 -12.05 1.04
N LEU A 205 0.24 -12.41 0.50
CA LEU A 205 -0.85 -13.01 1.29
C LEU A 205 -0.46 -14.37 1.86
N THR A 206 0.22 -15.22 1.08
CA THR A 206 0.68 -16.53 1.57
C THR A 206 1.68 -16.37 2.71
N ALA A 207 2.62 -15.43 2.59
CA ALA A 207 3.60 -15.11 3.64
C ALA A 207 2.90 -14.60 4.91
N LEU A 208 1.96 -13.65 4.78
CA LEU A 208 1.17 -13.13 5.89
C LEU A 208 0.41 -14.24 6.63
N PHE A 209 -0.31 -15.10 5.90
CA PHE A 209 -1.10 -16.15 6.53
C PHE A 209 -0.23 -17.23 7.17
N THR A 210 0.95 -17.50 6.59
CA THR A 210 1.93 -18.41 7.20
C THR A 210 2.45 -17.84 8.51
N TYR A 211 2.89 -16.57 8.48
CA TYR A 211 3.37 -15.88 9.67
C TYR A 211 2.32 -15.86 10.80
N LEU A 212 1.08 -15.50 10.49
CA LEU A 212 0.01 -15.45 11.48
C LEU A 212 -0.39 -16.84 11.99
N ALA A 213 -0.29 -17.88 11.16
CA ALA A 213 -0.51 -19.27 11.57
C ALA A 213 0.57 -19.75 12.55
N ASP A 214 1.84 -19.47 12.25
CA ASP A 214 2.98 -19.84 13.09
C ASP A 214 2.90 -19.18 14.48
N HIS A 215 2.30 -18.00 14.56
CA HIS A 215 2.03 -17.27 15.81
C HIS A 215 0.66 -17.58 16.43
N GLN A 216 -0.09 -18.55 15.89
CA GLN A 216 -1.39 -19.00 16.39
C GLN A 216 -2.46 -17.88 16.41
N LEU A 217 -2.31 -16.88 15.55
CA LEU A 217 -3.23 -15.74 15.44
C LEU A 217 -4.33 -15.98 14.40
N LEU A 218 -4.11 -16.90 13.44
CA LEU A 218 -5.00 -17.11 12.29
C LEU A 218 -5.47 -18.58 12.20
N PRO A 219 -6.61 -18.94 12.82
CA PRO A 219 -7.15 -20.30 12.78
C PRO A 219 -7.51 -20.77 11.37
N ALA A 220 -8.00 -19.85 10.51
CA ALA A 220 -8.44 -20.13 9.15
C ALA A 220 -7.29 -20.14 8.11
N ALA A 221 -6.02 -20.16 8.54
CA ALA A 221 -4.87 -19.99 7.65
C ALA A 221 -4.86 -20.97 6.48
N THR A 222 -5.16 -22.25 6.71
CA THR A 222 -5.19 -23.29 5.67
C THR A 222 -6.22 -22.97 4.58
N GLU A 223 -7.40 -22.49 4.98
CA GLU A 223 -8.49 -22.14 4.05
C GLU A 223 -8.14 -20.90 3.23
N LEU A 224 -7.57 -19.88 3.90
CA LEU A 224 -7.15 -18.64 3.26
C LEU A 224 -6.01 -18.87 2.27
N GLN A 225 -5.00 -19.66 2.63
CA GLN A 225 -3.90 -20.04 1.72
C GLN A 225 -4.42 -20.86 0.52
N ALA A 226 -5.37 -21.78 0.75
CA ALA A 226 -6.00 -22.52 -0.33
C ALA A 226 -6.77 -21.59 -1.28
N TRP A 227 -7.48 -20.61 -0.73
CA TRP A 227 -8.19 -19.60 -1.52
C TRP A 227 -7.22 -18.75 -2.35
N VAL A 228 -6.12 -18.26 -1.77
CA VAL A 228 -5.09 -17.49 -2.50
C VAL A 228 -4.56 -18.28 -3.69
N ARG A 229 -4.24 -19.56 -3.48
CA ARG A 229 -3.79 -20.44 -4.58
C ARG A 229 -4.85 -20.59 -5.66
N ASN A 230 -6.12 -20.78 -5.28
CA ASN A 230 -7.22 -20.98 -6.23
C ASN A 230 -7.57 -19.69 -6.99
N GLN A 231 -7.37 -18.52 -6.37
CA GLN A 231 -7.64 -17.20 -6.95
C GLN A 231 -6.38 -16.53 -7.51
N HIS A 232 -5.27 -17.25 -7.64
CA HIS A 232 -3.98 -16.66 -8.02
C HIS A 232 -4.09 -15.80 -9.28
N THR A 233 -4.70 -16.32 -10.35
CA THR A 233 -4.88 -15.56 -11.60
C THR A 233 -5.66 -14.28 -11.36
N ALA A 234 -6.81 -14.38 -10.69
CA ALA A 234 -7.66 -13.23 -10.40
C ALA A 234 -6.93 -12.17 -9.56
N LEU A 235 -6.18 -12.59 -8.54
CA LEU A 235 -5.36 -11.71 -7.69
C LEU A 235 -4.25 -11.00 -8.48
N THR A 236 -3.61 -11.69 -9.42
CA THR A 236 -2.55 -11.09 -10.25
C THR A 236 -3.08 -10.15 -11.33
N THR A 237 -4.37 -10.24 -11.67
CA THR A 237 -5.00 -9.43 -12.73
C THR A 237 -6.05 -8.46 -12.20
N MET A 238 -6.09 -8.20 -10.89
CA MET A 238 -7.05 -7.24 -10.28
C MET A 238 -6.90 -5.82 -10.83
N TYR A 239 -5.71 -5.51 -11.33
CA TYR A 239 -5.41 -4.28 -12.02
C TYR A 239 -4.91 -4.61 -13.41
N ASP A 240 -5.66 -4.16 -14.41
CA ASP A 240 -5.21 -4.12 -15.79
C ASP A 240 -5.15 -2.65 -16.20
N PRO A 241 -3.96 -2.07 -16.38
CA PRO A 241 -3.81 -0.66 -16.77
C PRO A 241 -4.49 -0.35 -18.10
N LYS A 242 -4.75 -1.36 -18.96
CA LYS A 242 -5.53 -1.17 -20.19
C LYS A 242 -7.03 -1.02 -19.92
N LEU A 243 -7.55 -1.72 -18.91
CA LEU A 243 -8.93 -1.56 -18.45
C LEU A 243 -9.11 -0.21 -17.76
N GLU A 244 -8.18 0.18 -16.89
CA GLU A 244 -8.23 1.48 -16.20
C GLU A 244 -8.15 2.64 -17.19
N HIS A 245 -7.19 2.60 -18.11
CA HIS A 245 -7.09 3.59 -19.19
C HIS A 245 -8.35 3.61 -20.07
N PHE A 246 -8.93 2.45 -20.38
CA PHE A 246 -10.20 2.38 -21.09
C PHE A 246 -11.34 3.05 -20.32
N PHE A 247 -11.45 2.83 -19.01
CA PHE A 247 -12.47 3.47 -18.17
C PHE A 247 -12.24 4.99 -18.04
N GLU A 248 -11.00 5.46 -17.98
CA GLU A 248 -10.66 6.88 -18.04
C GLU A 248 -11.08 7.50 -19.38
N GLU A 249 -10.72 6.89 -20.51
CA GLU A 249 -11.12 7.34 -21.85
C GLU A 249 -12.65 7.36 -22.01
N LEU A 250 -13.31 6.29 -21.55
CA LEU A 250 -14.77 6.18 -21.58
C LEU A 250 -15.43 7.27 -20.73
N THR A 251 -14.90 7.53 -19.53
CA THR A 251 -15.43 8.56 -18.62
C THR A 251 -15.20 9.97 -19.17
N ALA A 252 -14.03 10.23 -19.76
CA ALA A 252 -13.75 11.48 -20.45
C ALA A 252 -14.69 11.69 -21.64
N ALA A 253 -14.95 10.64 -22.43
CA ALA A 253 -15.88 10.69 -23.55
C ALA A 253 -17.34 10.93 -23.09
N MET A 254 -17.77 10.33 -21.98
CA MET A 254 -19.07 10.59 -21.35
C MET A 254 -19.18 12.06 -20.92
N GLN A 255 -18.15 12.61 -20.28
CA GLN A 255 -18.12 14.02 -19.85
C GLN A 255 -18.19 14.98 -21.05
N GLN A 256 -17.44 14.70 -22.12
CA GLN A 256 -17.47 15.51 -23.35
C GLN A 256 -18.85 15.51 -24.02
N GLN A 257 -19.60 14.41 -23.92
CA GLN A 257 -20.95 14.30 -24.47
C GLN A 257 -22.06 14.66 -23.47
N GLY A 258 -21.70 15.10 -22.26
CA GLY A 258 -22.66 15.51 -21.24
C GLY A 258 -23.55 14.36 -20.74
N ILE A 259 -23.07 13.12 -20.79
CA ILE A 259 -23.78 11.96 -20.23
C ILE A 259 -23.79 12.09 -18.70
N ASP A 260 -24.98 12.01 -18.11
CA ASP A 260 -25.12 11.96 -16.66
C ASP A 260 -24.63 10.59 -16.14
N THR A 261 -23.50 10.59 -15.44
CA THR A 261 -22.89 9.38 -14.88
C THR A 261 -23.71 8.76 -13.74
N ARG A 262 -24.77 9.43 -13.28
CA ARG A 262 -25.74 8.91 -12.30
C ARG A 262 -26.93 8.22 -12.96
N ASP A 263 -27.13 8.38 -14.27
CA ASP A 263 -28.14 7.67 -15.05
C ASP A 263 -27.53 6.38 -15.64
N ARG A 264 -27.83 5.25 -14.99
CA ARG A 264 -27.37 3.92 -15.43
C ARG A 264 -27.76 3.58 -16.86
N GLN A 265 -28.94 3.98 -17.33
CA GLN A 265 -29.36 3.66 -18.70
C GLN A 265 -28.58 4.47 -19.73
N ALA A 266 -28.33 5.75 -19.44
CA ALA A 266 -27.52 6.61 -20.31
C ALA A 266 -26.06 6.14 -20.38
N VAL A 267 -25.50 5.75 -19.24
CA VAL A 267 -24.14 5.17 -19.13
C VAL A 267 -24.03 3.86 -19.90
N ASP A 268 -24.99 2.94 -19.74
CA ASP A 268 -24.95 1.63 -20.40
C ASP A 268 -25.09 1.77 -21.93
N ALA A 269 -26.02 2.62 -22.39
CA ALA A 269 -26.21 2.88 -23.82
C ALA A 269 -24.95 3.49 -24.44
N PHE A 270 -24.36 4.50 -23.79
CA PHE A 270 -23.14 5.15 -24.26
C PHE A 270 -21.96 4.17 -24.27
N THR A 271 -21.80 3.36 -23.22
CA THR A 271 -20.73 2.36 -23.13
C THR A 271 -20.82 1.33 -24.25
N GLN A 272 -22.02 0.86 -24.58
CA GLN A 272 -22.23 -0.06 -25.71
C GLN A 272 -21.87 0.58 -27.05
N ASP A 273 -22.27 1.83 -27.29
CA ASP A 273 -21.94 2.53 -28.53
C ASP A 273 -20.44 2.85 -28.64
N TYR A 274 -19.82 3.25 -27.53
CA TYR A 274 -18.38 3.47 -27.44
C TYR A 274 -17.60 2.18 -27.73
N LEU A 275 -18.02 1.03 -27.19
CA LEU A 275 -17.42 -0.27 -27.46
C LEU A 275 -17.60 -0.73 -28.91
N ARG A 276 -18.74 -0.42 -29.55
CA ARG A 276 -18.96 -0.70 -30.99
C ARG A 276 -18.08 0.18 -31.87
N ALA A 277 -17.86 1.44 -31.50
CA ALA A 277 -16.98 2.36 -32.21
C ALA A 277 -15.48 2.02 -32.05
N HIS A 278 -15.11 1.31 -30.97
CA HIS A 278 -13.73 0.91 -30.67
C HIS A 278 -13.55 -0.62 -30.63
N PRO A 279 -13.69 -1.32 -31.78
CA PRO A 279 -13.77 -2.79 -31.85
C PRO A 279 -12.47 -3.51 -31.45
N THR A 280 -11.30 -2.87 -31.59
CA THR A 280 -10.01 -3.40 -31.11
C THR A 280 -9.94 -3.41 -29.59
N THR A 281 -10.41 -2.35 -28.94
CA THR A 281 -10.45 -2.20 -27.48
C THR A 281 -11.49 -3.14 -26.89
N SER A 282 -12.69 -3.21 -27.49
CA SER A 282 -13.72 -4.20 -27.14
C SER A 282 -13.18 -5.63 -27.17
N ARG A 283 -12.50 -6.05 -28.25
CA ARG A 283 -11.90 -7.40 -28.31
C ARG A 283 -10.84 -7.62 -27.23
N ALA A 284 -10.01 -6.63 -26.91
CA ALA A 284 -9.02 -6.74 -25.86
C ALA A 284 -9.66 -6.91 -24.46
N LEU A 285 -10.75 -6.19 -24.19
CA LEU A 285 -11.49 -6.24 -22.92
C LEU A 285 -12.25 -7.55 -22.71
N PHE A 286 -12.88 -8.11 -23.76
CA PHE A 286 -13.71 -9.31 -23.67
C PHE A 286 -12.96 -10.63 -23.97
N MET A 287 -11.74 -10.58 -24.51
CA MET A 287 -10.90 -11.78 -24.62
C MET A 287 -10.31 -12.23 -23.27
N THR A 288 -10.16 -11.31 -22.32
CA THR A 288 -9.73 -11.62 -20.94
C THR A 288 -10.78 -12.50 -20.22
N ASP A 289 -12.06 -12.25 -20.48
CA ASP A 289 -13.19 -12.97 -19.88
C ASP A 289 -13.42 -14.36 -20.52
N HIS A 290 -13.16 -14.49 -21.83
CA HIS A 290 -13.20 -15.78 -22.52
C HIS A 290 -12.03 -16.72 -22.16
N GLN A 291 -10.91 -16.20 -21.67
CA GLN A 291 -9.81 -17.03 -21.15
C GLN A 291 -10.09 -17.55 -19.73
N LEU A 292 -10.98 -16.87 -18.96
CA LEU A 292 -11.41 -17.30 -17.62
C LEU A 292 -12.46 -18.43 -17.65
N THR A 293 -13.15 -18.62 -18.78
CA THR A 293 -14.24 -19.61 -18.93
C THR A 293 -13.88 -20.83 -19.78
N GLN A 294 -12.71 -20.86 -20.40
CA GLN A 294 -12.25 -22.02 -21.18
C GLN A 294 -11.54 -23.03 -20.26
N PRO A 295 -12.04 -24.28 -20.14
CA PRO A 295 -11.24 -25.34 -19.55
C PRO A 295 -10.04 -25.57 -20.47
N HIS A 296 -8.87 -25.10 -20.08
CA HIS A 296 -7.66 -25.37 -20.83
C HIS A 296 -7.50 -26.89 -20.98
N PRO A 297 -7.48 -27.43 -22.21
CA PRO A 297 -7.22 -28.85 -22.40
C PRO A 297 -5.83 -29.11 -21.84
N ALA A 298 -5.75 -30.01 -20.87
CA ALA A 298 -4.51 -30.42 -20.24
C ALA A 298 -3.48 -30.69 -21.35
N LYS A 299 -2.46 -29.83 -21.47
CA LYS A 299 -1.31 -30.12 -22.32
C LYS A 299 -0.67 -31.36 -21.71
N GLN A 300 -0.98 -32.52 -22.30
CA GLN A 300 -0.28 -33.76 -22.01
C GLN A 300 1.21 -33.48 -22.22
N LEU A 301 1.92 -33.33 -21.10
CA LEU A 301 3.37 -33.38 -21.07
C LEU A 301 3.76 -34.72 -21.67
N LYS A 302 4.21 -34.70 -22.94
CA LYS A 302 4.79 -35.88 -23.57
C LYS A 302 6.07 -36.17 -22.81
N PHE A 303 5.99 -37.08 -21.83
CA PHE A 303 7.15 -37.64 -21.17
C PHE A 303 8.11 -38.13 -22.26
N SER A 304 9.27 -37.48 -22.34
CA SER A 304 10.41 -37.95 -23.12
C SER A 304 10.76 -39.36 -22.64
N GLN A 305 10.41 -40.37 -23.43
CA GLN A 305 10.82 -41.75 -23.20
C GLN A 305 12.35 -41.81 -23.28
N LYS A 306 13.02 -41.70 -22.13
CA LYS A 306 14.44 -42.01 -21.98
C LYS A 306 14.65 -43.46 -22.43
N LYS A 307 15.20 -43.62 -23.64
CA LYS A 307 15.67 -44.89 -24.21
C LYS A 307 16.62 -45.57 -23.22
N ARG A 308 16.14 -46.66 -22.60
CA ARG A 308 16.94 -47.56 -21.76
C ARG A 308 17.95 -48.29 -22.65
N ARG A 309 19.19 -47.79 -22.73
CA ARG A 309 20.31 -48.46 -23.40
C ARG A 309 20.57 -49.80 -22.68
N LYS A 310 20.21 -50.91 -23.33
CA LYS A 310 20.63 -52.27 -22.94
C LYS A 310 22.16 -52.38 -23.09
N ARG A 311 22.90 -52.42 -21.98
CA ARG A 311 24.28 -52.92 -21.97
C ARG A 311 24.23 -54.45 -22.03
N ARG A 312 24.72 -55.03 -23.13
CA ARG A 312 25.03 -56.47 -23.24
C ARG A 312 26.32 -56.73 -22.45
N ARG A 313 26.29 -57.75 -21.58
CA ARG A 313 27.48 -58.43 -21.07
C ARG A 313 28.07 -59.30 -22.18
N LYS A 314 29.38 -59.18 -22.40
CA LYS A 314 30.29 -60.28 -22.67
C LYS A 314 31.41 -60.16 -21.67
#